data_AF-A0ABD5PCL9-F1
#
_entry.id   AF-A0ABD5PCL9-F1
#
_cell.length_a   1.000
_cell.length_b   1.000
_cell.length_c   1.000
_cell.angle_alpha   90.00
_cell.angle_beta   90.00
_cell.angle_gamma   90.00
#
_symmetry.space_group_name_H-M   'P 1'
#
loop_
_entity.id
_entity.type
_entity.pdbx_description
1 polymer ?
#
loop_
_entity_poly.entity_id
_entity_poly.type
_entity_poly.pdbx_seq_one_letter_code
_entity_poly.pdbx_strand_id
1 'polypeptide(L)'
;MTGALNRRTYLRAAGGAVALASGAGVVSGTGTNGKLVFVYDDGPDDDYTRALPIHEEEGVPACSACMGASVVPGREHYMGPDQLVELEEAGWEIMSHSLYHLHHGEIDVTRSVAAEDERLSVAWDTHANPPKINSPLVVSDGGRSATVTVVGSGTDDTGEPYLQLDGSVGTTFDAGAGVTERFSEDIMRDRLARSVERLEGMGVTVDNFVYPYGAHSAASDRVTRELFDAVANWGKEGGRNPGQGADPYRLRRQQFDGREASFEEIARYLDRVAENDELGILGGHTFYDDLPASRIRKTIRMAKKRGLEIVTLREALEADGTASGGSSGATSTPTPTPTATPTQTSTATPDEVEDEEEDASSGTTRQSSGGSGSSSGGSGSSSGGSGSSSGGSGSNTGSSKSSSGGSKRSVGSGSGERSRTTATSTPTRTTTSAEGPASRSTSTPTATATETPTSSPTTEATATRTPTRTHTRAPAERARRTTQQSRAKRRREGDDLFEFVDDIGAFFARLLGL
;
A
#
# COMPACT_ATOMS: atom_id res chain seq x y z
N MET A 1 -30.51 24.22 8.71
CA MET A 1 -29.08 23.83 8.86
C MET A 1 -28.29 24.54 7.77
N THR A 2 -27.13 25.11 8.10
CA THR A 2 -26.29 25.89 7.17
C THR A 2 -25.37 24.97 6.38
N GLY A 3 -25.40 25.06 5.05
CA GLY A 3 -24.49 24.27 4.20
C GLY A 3 -23.05 24.71 4.34
N ALA A 4 -22.14 23.75 4.54
CA ALA A 4 -20.70 24.00 4.52
C ALA A 4 -20.24 24.22 3.06
N LEU A 5 -19.74 25.41 2.76
CA LEU A 5 -19.09 25.70 1.48
C LEU A 5 -17.67 25.10 1.48
N ASN A 6 -17.27 24.49 0.36
CA ASN A 6 -16.11 23.61 0.30
C ASN A 6 -14.78 24.34 0.56
N ARG A 7 -14.12 23.99 1.69
CA ARG A 7 -12.84 24.57 2.17
C ARG A 7 -11.74 24.53 1.11
N ARG A 8 -11.72 23.46 0.28
CA ARG A 8 -10.78 23.22 -0.83
C ARG A 8 -10.66 24.40 -1.83
N THR A 9 -11.65 25.29 -1.94
CA THR A 9 -11.60 26.43 -2.88
C THR A 9 -10.77 27.61 -2.34
N TYR A 10 -10.69 27.80 -1.02
CA TYR A 10 -10.12 29.02 -0.42
C TYR A 10 -8.61 28.97 -0.18
N LEU A 11 -8.04 27.79 0.10
CA LEU A 11 -6.61 27.67 0.43
C LEU A 11 -5.68 27.91 -0.78
N ARG A 12 -6.09 27.47 -1.98
CA ARG A 12 -5.33 27.67 -3.24
C ARG A 12 -5.16 29.14 -3.67
N ALA A 13 -5.76 30.10 -2.97
CA ALA A 13 -5.63 31.53 -3.25
C ALA A 13 -4.63 32.28 -2.34
N ALA A 14 -4.08 31.64 -1.29
CA ALA A 14 -3.35 32.34 -0.22
C ALA A 14 -1.82 32.11 -0.20
N GLY A 15 -1.32 30.97 -0.68
CA GLY A 15 0.11 30.57 -0.55
C GLY A 15 1.13 31.32 -1.44
N GLY A 16 0.77 32.47 -2.01
CA GLY A 16 1.41 33.04 -3.20
C GLY A 16 2.52 34.09 -2.99
N ALA A 17 3.28 34.09 -1.88
CA ALA A 17 4.41 35.04 -1.72
C ALA A 17 5.46 34.67 -0.63
N VAL A 18 6.49 33.89 -0.98
CA VAL A 18 7.77 33.86 -0.24
C VAL A 18 8.91 34.18 -1.20
N ALA A 19 9.33 35.45 -1.23
CA ALA A 19 10.33 35.95 -2.17
C ALA A 19 11.76 35.86 -1.60
N LEU A 20 12.47 34.76 -1.86
CA LEU A 20 13.90 34.64 -1.54
C LEU A 20 14.78 35.30 -2.60
N ALA A 21 15.05 36.60 -2.41
CA ALA A 21 16.02 37.33 -3.22
C ALA A 21 17.46 37.02 -2.75
N SER A 22 18.27 36.36 -3.59
CA SER A 22 19.71 36.19 -3.37
C SER A 22 20.46 36.03 -4.70
N GLY A 23 20.99 37.14 -5.21
CA GLY A 23 21.78 37.16 -6.44
C GLY A 23 23.24 36.75 -6.22
N ALA A 24 23.59 35.53 -6.64
CA ALA A 24 24.97 35.10 -6.85
C ALA A 24 25.09 34.51 -8.28
N GLY A 25 26.27 34.63 -8.90
CA GLY A 25 26.44 34.34 -10.32
C GLY A 25 26.12 32.89 -10.69
N VAL A 26 25.16 32.71 -11.61
CA VAL A 26 24.81 31.38 -12.15
C VAL A 26 25.96 30.85 -13.00
N VAL A 27 26.80 30.01 -12.38
CA VAL A 27 27.56 29.01 -13.13
C VAL A 27 26.53 28.01 -13.66
N SER A 28 26.35 27.93 -14.97
CA SER A 28 25.52 26.91 -15.62
C SER A 28 26.19 25.54 -15.51
N GLY A 29 26.23 25.00 -14.29
CA GLY A 29 26.38 23.56 -14.09
C GLY A 29 25.20 22.86 -14.75
N THR A 30 25.46 21.68 -15.31
CA THR A 30 24.43 20.82 -15.89
C THR A 30 23.60 20.19 -14.77
N GLY A 31 22.69 20.98 -14.19
CA GLY A 31 21.67 20.48 -13.28
C GLY A 31 20.76 19.50 -14.01
N THR A 32 20.37 18.46 -13.30
CA THR A 32 19.33 17.54 -13.73
C THR A 32 17.96 18.15 -13.47
N ASN A 33 16.97 17.82 -14.31
CA ASN A 33 15.55 18.10 -14.05
C ASN A 33 14.88 16.92 -13.31
N GLY A 34 15.63 15.86 -12.99
CA GLY A 34 15.14 14.68 -12.30
C GLY A 34 14.66 14.98 -10.88
N LYS A 35 13.49 14.45 -10.56
CA LYS A 35 12.77 14.62 -9.28
C LYS A 35 12.84 13.34 -8.45
N LEU A 36 12.79 13.48 -7.14
CA LEU A 36 12.78 12.38 -6.19
C LEU A 36 11.67 12.55 -5.14
N VAL A 37 10.77 11.58 -5.09
CA VAL A 37 9.73 11.48 -4.05
C VAL A 37 10.14 10.42 -3.03
N PHE A 38 9.99 10.75 -1.75
CA PHE A 38 10.01 9.78 -0.66
C PHE A 38 8.56 9.47 -0.24
N VAL A 39 8.25 8.19 -0.10
CA VAL A 39 6.94 7.70 0.37
C VAL A 39 7.17 6.74 1.54
N TYR A 40 6.55 7.04 2.68
CA TYR A 40 6.51 6.17 3.85
C TYR A 40 5.13 5.53 3.95
N ASP A 41 5.08 4.21 4.12
CA ASP A 41 3.83 3.43 4.15
C ASP A 41 3.30 3.25 5.59
N ASP A 42 2.04 2.79 5.69
CA ASP A 42 1.25 2.50 6.89
C ASP A 42 0.84 3.70 7.78
N GLY A 43 1.66 4.75 7.87
CA GLY A 43 1.46 5.90 8.75
C GLY A 43 1.76 5.64 10.25
N PRO A 44 2.89 4.99 10.60
CA PRO A 44 3.32 4.80 11.98
C PRO A 44 3.70 6.13 12.65
N ASP A 45 3.73 6.17 13.98
CA ASP A 45 4.23 7.35 14.73
C ASP A 45 5.73 7.65 14.50
N ASP A 46 6.49 6.68 13.97
CA ASP A 46 7.85 6.88 13.47
C ASP A 46 7.95 7.79 12.22
N ASP A 47 6.90 7.97 11.42
CA ASP A 47 6.94 8.96 10.33
C ASP A 47 7.14 10.37 10.91
N TYR A 48 6.36 10.69 11.94
CA TYR A 48 6.45 11.95 12.67
C TYR A 48 7.67 12.02 13.62
N THR A 49 7.98 10.97 14.38
CA THR A 49 9.04 11.03 15.42
C THR A 49 10.46 10.72 14.90
N ARG A 50 10.60 9.95 13.80
CA ARG A 50 11.89 9.47 13.27
C ARG A 50 12.22 10.03 11.89
N ALA A 51 11.24 10.24 11.01
CA ALA A 51 11.48 10.73 9.65
C ALA A 51 11.34 12.25 9.49
N LEU A 52 10.25 12.88 9.99
CA LEU A 52 10.03 14.32 9.88
C LEU A 52 11.24 15.18 10.35
N PRO A 53 11.86 14.96 11.53
CA PRO A 53 13.00 15.77 11.98
C PRO A 53 14.24 15.68 11.06
N ILE A 54 14.32 14.64 10.23
CA ILE A 54 15.39 14.44 9.25
C ILE A 54 15.09 15.17 7.95
N HIS A 55 13.82 15.19 7.57
CA HIS A 55 13.31 15.99 6.45
C HIS A 55 13.37 17.49 6.77
N GLU A 56 13.16 17.89 8.02
CA GLU A 56 13.39 19.26 8.53
C GLU A 56 14.88 19.64 8.59
N GLU A 57 15.77 18.80 9.15
CA GLU A 57 17.24 19.04 9.15
C GLU A 57 17.77 19.26 7.73
N GLU A 58 17.15 18.58 6.75
CA GLU A 58 17.48 18.69 5.35
C GLU A 58 16.66 19.76 4.60
N GLY A 59 15.56 20.27 5.15
CA GLY A 59 14.64 21.18 4.45
C GLY A 59 14.08 20.61 3.14
N VAL A 60 13.57 19.38 3.15
CA VAL A 60 12.93 18.71 1.98
C VAL A 60 11.70 17.89 2.38
N PRO A 61 10.62 17.87 1.59
CA PRO A 61 9.37 17.18 1.94
C PRO A 61 9.45 15.65 1.74
N ALA A 62 8.36 14.96 2.08
CA ALA A 62 8.06 13.58 1.72
C ALA A 62 6.53 13.35 1.68
N CYS A 63 6.11 12.11 1.44
CA CYS A 63 4.72 11.68 1.54
C CYS A 63 4.58 10.62 2.64
N SER A 64 3.48 10.64 3.41
CA SER A 64 3.08 9.54 4.29
C SER A 64 1.76 8.94 3.82
N ALA A 65 1.76 7.64 3.54
CA ALA A 65 0.59 6.88 3.10
C ALA A 65 -0.07 6.22 4.30
N CYS A 66 -1.10 6.89 4.83
CA CYS A 66 -1.74 6.53 6.08
C CYS A 66 -2.86 5.51 5.88
N MET A 67 -2.89 4.47 6.72
CA MET A 67 -4.09 3.65 6.91
C MET A 67 -5.20 4.46 7.57
N GLY A 68 -6.31 4.70 6.87
CA GLY A 68 -7.38 5.57 7.36
C GLY A 68 -7.90 5.20 8.76
N ALA A 69 -8.10 3.91 9.06
CA ALA A 69 -8.59 3.46 10.36
C ALA A 69 -7.50 3.29 11.43
N SER A 70 -6.22 3.40 11.08
CA SER A 70 -5.13 3.36 12.08
C SER A 70 -4.85 4.73 12.69
N VAL A 71 -5.13 5.81 11.97
CA VAL A 71 -5.07 7.17 12.50
C VAL A 71 -6.21 7.37 13.50
N VAL A 72 -5.87 7.36 14.79
CA VAL A 72 -6.80 7.45 15.93
C VAL A 72 -6.07 8.16 17.09
N PRO A 73 -6.67 9.16 17.75
CA PRO A 73 -6.05 9.79 18.93
C PRO A 73 -5.69 8.75 20.02
N GLY A 74 -4.42 8.72 20.41
CA GLY A 74 -3.93 7.85 21.49
C GLY A 74 -3.80 6.36 21.14
N ARG A 75 -3.83 5.98 19.86
CA ARG A 75 -3.42 4.63 19.45
C ARG A 75 -1.89 4.53 19.47
N GLU A 76 -1.36 3.49 20.09
CA GLU A 76 0.08 3.23 20.14
C GLU A 76 0.63 2.82 18.76
N HIS A 77 1.86 3.23 18.45
CA HIS A 77 2.59 2.97 17.19
C HIS A 77 2.00 3.58 15.89
N TYR A 78 0.98 4.44 15.98
CA TYR A 78 0.36 5.11 14.83
C TYR A 78 0.16 6.59 15.07
N MET A 79 0.21 7.39 14.01
CA MET A 79 -0.02 8.84 14.13
C MET A 79 -1.44 9.17 14.58
N GLY A 80 -1.57 10.16 15.46
CA GLY A 80 -2.83 10.84 15.73
C GLY A 80 -3.19 11.87 14.65
N PRO A 81 -4.44 12.35 14.60
CA PRO A 81 -4.89 13.39 13.68
C PRO A 81 -4.00 14.64 13.65
N ASP A 82 -3.62 15.13 14.83
CA ASP A 82 -2.81 16.36 14.98
C ASP A 82 -1.44 16.22 14.30
N GLN A 83 -0.82 15.04 14.39
CA GLN A 83 0.48 14.75 13.74
C GLN A 83 0.38 14.71 12.21
N LEU A 84 -0.77 14.35 11.64
CA LEU A 84 -0.97 14.46 10.19
C LEU A 84 -1.09 15.92 9.74
N VAL A 85 -1.76 16.75 10.53
CA VAL A 85 -1.86 18.19 10.26
C VAL A 85 -0.48 18.84 10.36
N GLU A 86 0.30 18.51 11.39
CA GLU A 86 1.68 19.00 11.52
C GLU A 86 2.59 18.51 10.38
N LEU A 87 2.39 17.30 9.85
CA LEU A 87 3.07 16.85 8.62
C LEU A 87 2.68 17.68 7.38
N GLU A 88 1.38 17.92 7.13
CA GLU A 88 0.95 18.74 5.99
C GLU A 88 1.38 20.22 6.13
N GLU A 89 1.38 20.78 7.35
CA GLU A 89 1.93 22.11 7.64
C GLU A 89 3.45 22.17 7.47
N ALA A 90 4.18 21.06 7.69
CA ALA A 90 5.60 20.90 7.34
C ALA A 90 5.83 20.64 5.83
N GLY A 91 4.80 20.71 5.00
CA GLY A 91 4.88 20.55 3.54
C GLY A 91 4.94 19.11 3.05
N TRP A 92 4.59 18.12 3.88
CA TRP A 92 4.44 16.74 3.44
C TRP A 92 3.09 16.51 2.76
N GLU A 93 3.02 15.48 1.92
CA GLU A 93 1.77 15.00 1.33
C GLU A 93 1.20 13.84 2.14
N ILE A 94 -0.08 13.92 2.51
CA ILE A 94 -0.81 12.79 3.10
C ILE A 94 -1.50 12.01 1.99
N MET A 95 -1.15 10.73 1.86
CA MET A 95 -1.73 9.80 0.90
C MET A 95 -2.62 8.78 1.61
N SER A 96 -3.56 8.15 0.89
CA SER A 96 -4.30 7.01 1.43
C SER A 96 -3.54 5.69 1.20
N HIS A 97 -3.42 4.89 2.25
CA HIS A 97 -3.03 3.47 2.19
C HIS A 97 -4.24 2.54 2.44
N SER A 98 -5.41 2.97 1.96
CA SER A 98 -6.74 2.42 2.23
C SER A 98 -7.20 2.49 3.69
N LEU A 99 -8.46 2.14 3.94
CA LEU A 99 -9.04 2.23 5.28
C LEU A 99 -8.51 1.16 6.25
N TYR A 100 -8.23 -0.06 5.79
CA TYR A 100 -7.89 -1.23 6.64
C TYR A 100 -6.76 -2.11 6.07
N HIS A 101 -5.76 -1.51 5.42
CA HIS A 101 -4.68 -2.21 4.71
C HIS A 101 -5.23 -3.36 3.82
N LEU A 102 -6.20 -3.01 2.96
CA LEU A 102 -6.90 -3.98 2.13
C LEU A 102 -6.00 -4.42 0.96
N HIS A 103 -5.89 -5.71 0.73
CA HIS A 103 -5.32 -6.23 -0.51
C HIS A 103 -6.29 -5.90 -1.65
N HIS A 104 -5.84 -5.14 -2.67
CA HIS A 104 -6.69 -4.77 -3.83
C HIS A 104 -6.35 -5.59 -5.09
N GLY A 105 -5.39 -6.50 -4.97
CA GLY A 105 -5.04 -7.47 -6.00
C GLY A 105 -5.94 -8.70 -5.99
N GLU A 106 -5.87 -9.43 -7.08
CA GLU A 106 -6.43 -10.78 -7.20
C GLU A 106 -5.56 -11.79 -6.45
N ILE A 107 -6.18 -12.80 -5.85
CA ILE A 107 -5.54 -13.91 -5.13
C ILE A 107 -5.92 -15.22 -5.83
N ASP A 108 -4.93 -16.06 -6.14
CA ASP A 108 -5.15 -17.36 -6.79
C ASP A 108 -6.02 -18.27 -5.89
N VAL A 109 -7.08 -18.85 -6.47
CA VAL A 109 -7.85 -19.94 -5.86
C VAL A 109 -7.16 -21.25 -6.24
N THR A 110 -6.67 -21.99 -5.25
CA THR A 110 -5.66 -23.05 -5.45
C THR A 110 -6.24 -24.43 -5.70
N ARG A 111 -7.53 -24.64 -5.44
CA ARG A 111 -8.25 -25.89 -5.70
C ARG A 111 -9.52 -25.61 -6.50
N SER A 112 -9.89 -26.54 -7.38
CA SER A 112 -11.12 -26.45 -8.16
C SER A 112 -12.33 -26.53 -7.21
N VAL A 113 -13.34 -25.71 -7.48
CA VAL A 113 -14.45 -25.36 -6.60
C VAL A 113 -15.74 -25.92 -7.17
N ALA A 114 -16.51 -26.65 -6.38
CA ALA A 114 -17.84 -27.13 -6.73
C ALA A 114 -18.91 -26.02 -6.57
N ALA A 115 -20.12 -26.19 -7.13
CA ALA A 115 -21.14 -25.16 -7.01
C ALA A 115 -21.74 -25.09 -5.59
N GLU A 116 -21.69 -26.23 -4.90
CA GLU A 116 -22.14 -26.46 -3.53
C GLU A 116 -21.09 -26.13 -2.45
N ASP A 117 -19.85 -25.81 -2.82
CA ASP A 117 -18.77 -25.56 -1.86
C ASP A 117 -19.00 -24.27 -1.07
N GLU A 118 -18.85 -24.34 0.26
CA GLU A 118 -18.90 -23.21 1.19
C GLU A 118 -17.49 -22.73 1.60
N ARG A 119 -16.45 -23.16 0.87
CA ARG A 119 -15.05 -22.85 1.14
C ARG A 119 -14.26 -22.60 -0.15
N LEU A 120 -13.27 -21.72 -0.07
CA LEU A 120 -12.31 -21.46 -1.14
C LEU A 120 -10.89 -21.69 -0.61
N SER A 121 -10.17 -22.70 -1.10
CA SER A 121 -8.71 -22.78 -0.89
C SER A 121 -8.03 -21.68 -1.70
N VAL A 122 -7.17 -20.90 -1.05
CA VAL A 122 -6.58 -19.68 -1.63
C VAL A 122 -5.07 -19.66 -1.40
N ALA A 123 -4.35 -18.89 -2.23
CA ALA A 123 -2.91 -18.70 -2.04
C ALA A 123 -2.56 -17.85 -0.79
N TRP A 124 -3.51 -17.04 -0.28
CA TRP A 124 -3.39 -16.21 0.91
C TRP A 124 -4.78 -15.79 1.41
N ASP A 125 -4.99 -15.70 2.72
CA ASP A 125 -6.28 -15.48 3.38
C ASP A 125 -6.52 -14.04 3.87
N THR A 126 -5.71 -13.07 3.43
CA THR A 126 -5.73 -11.66 3.89
C THR A 126 -7.09 -10.93 3.76
N HIS A 127 -8.06 -11.48 3.02
CA HIS A 127 -9.43 -10.99 2.93
C HIS A 127 -10.36 -11.41 4.11
N ALA A 128 -9.93 -12.36 4.95
CA ALA A 128 -10.70 -12.80 6.12
C ALA A 128 -10.34 -12.09 7.45
N ASN A 129 -9.26 -11.31 7.51
CA ASN A 129 -8.88 -10.64 8.76
C ASN A 129 -9.92 -9.55 9.12
N PRO A 130 -10.39 -9.44 10.37
CA PRO A 130 -11.28 -8.34 10.78
C PRO A 130 -10.67 -6.95 10.46
N PRO A 131 -11.48 -5.95 10.02
CA PRO A 131 -12.93 -5.95 9.83
C PRO A 131 -13.34 -6.25 8.36
N LYS A 132 -12.57 -7.09 7.66
CA LYS A 132 -12.82 -7.45 6.25
C LYS A 132 -13.88 -8.55 6.11
N ILE A 133 -14.10 -9.37 7.15
CA ILE A 133 -15.21 -10.32 7.29
C ILE A 133 -16.55 -9.65 6.97
N ASN A 134 -17.47 -10.41 6.37
CA ASN A 134 -18.76 -9.99 5.83
C ASN A 134 -18.68 -9.02 4.63
N SER A 135 -17.52 -8.91 3.97
CA SER A 135 -17.40 -8.19 2.70
C SER A 135 -17.62 -9.14 1.50
N PRO A 136 -18.43 -8.77 0.49
CA PRO A 136 -18.58 -9.56 -0.73
C PRO A 136 -17.33 -9.53 -1.62
N LEU A 137 -16.80 -10.71 -1.90
CA LEU A 137 -15.77 -11.01 -2.88
C LEU A 137 -16.37 -11.39 -4.23
N VAL A 138 -15.56 -11.32 -5.29
CA VAL A 138 -15.84 -11.86 -6.62
C VAL A 138 -14.84 -12.96 -6.91
N VAL A 139 -15.32 -14.19 -7.09
CA VAL A 139 -14.55 -15.33 -7.62
C VAL A 139 -14.72 -15.35 -9.14
N SER A 140 -13.64 -15.52 -9.91
CA SER A 140 -13.71 -15.47 -11.37
C SER A 140 -12.66 -16.34 -12.06
N ASP A 141 -13.00 -16.88 -13.24
CA ASP A 141 -12.07 -17.49 -14.21
C ASP A 141 -11.83 -16.59 -15.45
N GLY A 142 -12.23 -15.32 -15.38
CA GLY A 142 -12.17 -14.34 -16.47
C GLY A 142 -13.29 -14.47 -17.52
N GLY A 143 -13.96 -15.63 -17.64
CA GLY A 143 -15.15 -15.83 -18.48
C GLY A 143 -16.47 -15.88 -17.70
N ARG A 144 -16.40 -16.25 -16.42
CA ARG A 144 -17.51 -16.41 -15.48
C ARG A 144 -17.12 -15.83 -14.12
N SER A 145 -18.12 -15.47 -13.32
CA SER A 145 -17.89 -14.95 -11.97
C SER A 145 -19.06 -15.26 -11.02
N ALA A 146 -18.74 -15.47 -9.75
CA ALA A 146 -19.70 -15.56 -8.65
C ALA A 146 -19.37 -14.52 -7.58
N THR A 147 -20.38 -14.05 -6.84
CA THR A 147 -20.21 -13.18 -5.68
C THR A 147 -20.48 -13.97 -4.41
N VAL A 148 -19.54 -13.92 -3.46
CA VAL A 148 -19.59 -14.69 -2.21
C VAL A 148 -19.23 -13.80 -1.02
N THR A 149 -19.78 -14.08 0.16
CA THR A 149 -19.48 -13.35 1.39
C THR A 149 -18.57 -14.21 2.27
N VAL A 150 -17.46 -13.65 2.76
CA VAL A 150 -16.53 -14.36 3.67
C VAL A 150 -16.97 -14.17 5.13
N VAL A 151 -17.14 -15.27 5.87
CA VAL A 151 -17.46 -15.26 7.31
C VAL A 151 -16.27 -15.63 8.20
N GLY A 152 -15.15 -16.05 7.61
CA GLY A 152 -13.87 -16.28 8.31
C GLY A 152 -12.84 -16.95 7.40
N SER A 153 -11.70 -17.35 7.97
CA SER A 153 -10.71 -18.22 7.31
C SER A 153 -10.34 -19.42 8.20
N GLY A 154 -9.52 -20.30 7.64
CA GLY A 154 -8.82 -21.34 8.38
C GLY A 154 -7.67 -21.89 7.57
N THR A 155 -7.08 -22.98 8.06
CA THR A 155 -6.06 -23.76 7.35
C THR A 155 -6.48 -25.23 7.40
N ASP A 156 -6.29 -25.96 6.31
CA ASP A 156 -6.65 -27.38 6.23
C ASP A 156 -5.57 -28.32 6.81
N ASP A 157 -5.82 -29.63 6.74
CA ASP A 157 -4.90 -30.66 7.23
C ASP A 157 -3.57 -30.76 6.45
N THR A 158 -3.49 -30.12 5.28
CA THR A 158 -2.26 -30.02 4.47
C THR A 158 -1.42 -28.77 4.80
N GLY A 159 -1.97 -27.82 5.56
CA GLY A 159 -1.37 -26.51 5.79
C GLY A 159 -1.67 -25.48 4.70
N GLU A 160 -2.76 -25.66 3.94
CA GLU A 160 -3.23 -24.74 2.90
C GLU A 160 -4.36 -23.84 3.44
N PRO A 161 -4.27 -22.50 3.31
CA PRO A 161 -5.28 -21.60 3.84
C PRO A 161 -6.56 -21.61 2.99
N TYR A 162 -7.70 -21.36 3.64
CA TYR A 162 -9.00 -21.27 3.00
C TYR A 162 -9.86 -20.15 3.58
N LEU A 163 -10.75 -19.59 2.75
CA LEU A 163 -11.84 -18.71 3.16
C LEU A 163 -13.09 -19.56 3.43
N GLN A 164 -13.79 -19.29 4.54
CA GLN A 164 -15.10 -19.86 4.85
C GLN A 164 -16.19 -18.87 4.41
N LEU A 165 -17.21 -19.36 3.72
CA LEU A 165 -18.25 -18.54 3.10
C LEU A 165 -19.59 -18.58 3.85
N ASP A 166 -20.41 -17.54 3.63
CA ASP A 166 -21.83 -17.48 3.98
C ASP A 166 -22.66 -18.29 2.96
N GLY A 167 -22.54 -19.62 3.02
CA GLY A 167 -23.17 -20.55 2.09
C GLY A 167 -22.36 -20.80 0.80
N SER A 168 -23.01 -21.45 -0.16
CA SER A 168 -22.37 -22.04 -1.35
C SER A 168 -21.98 -21.02 -2.44
N VAL A 169 -20.84 -21.25 -3.11
CA VAL A 169 -20.34 -20.43 -4.24
C VAL A 169 -21.33 -20.30 -5.41
N GLY A 170 -22.21 -21.29 -5.62
CA GLY A 170 -23.24 -21.29 -6.66
C GLY A 170 -22.72 -21.42 -8.10
N THR A 171 -21.42 -21.65 -8.31
CA THR A 171 -20.80 -21.85 -9.63
C THR A 171 -19.54 -22.70 -9.51
N THR A 172 -19.42 -23.73 -10.35
CA THR A 172 -18.23 -24.59 -10.41
C THR A 172 -17.07 -23.88 -11.12
N PHE A 173 -15.88 -23.86 -10.53
CA PHE A 173 -14.66 -23.30 -11.12
C PHE A 173 -13.53 -24.35 -11.16
N ASP A 174 -12.74 -24.39 -12.23
CA ASP A 174 -11.54 -25.23 -12.29
C ASP A 174 -10.30 -24.38 -12.02
N ALA A 175 -9.57 -24.61 -10.92
CA ALA A 175 -8.36 -23.85 -10.58
C ALA A 175 -7.28 -23.96 -11.68
N GLY A 176 -7.29 -25.02 -12.48
CA GLY A 176 -6.45 -25.15 -13.67
C GLY A 176 -6.65 -24.05 -14.73
N ALA A 177 -7.77 -23.32 -14.69
CA ALA A 177 -8.08 -22.19 -15.56
C ALA A 177 -7.49 -20.85 -15.10
N GLY A 178 -6.83 -20.79 -13.93
CA GLY A 178 -6.34 -19.52 -13.35
C GLY A 178 -7.44 -18.75 -12.63
N VAL A 179 -8.19 -19.44 -11.77
CA VAL A 179 -9.27 -18.86 -10.98
C VAL A 179 -8.71 -17.95 -9.90
N THR A 180 -9.29 -16.77 -9.73
CA THR A 180 -8.91 -15.80 -8.70
C THR A 180 -10.10 -15.34 -7.89
N GLU A 181 -9.84 -14.88 -6.66
CA GLU A 181 -10.78 -14.08 -5.87
C GLU A 181 -10.23 -12.66 -5.64
N ARG A 182 -11.13 -11.70 -5.44
CA ARG A 182 -10.83 -10.31 -5.04
C ARG A 182 -12.04 -9.66 -4.38
N PHE A 183 -11.86 -8.53 -3.69
CA PHE A 183 -13.00 -7.68 -3.32
C PHE A 183 -13.82 -7.22 -4.55
N SER A 184 -15.14 -7.11 -4.36
CA SER A 184 -16.04 -6.44 -5.30
C SER A 184 -15.68 -4.96 -5.49
N GLU A 185 -16.00 -4.40 -6.67
CA GLU A 185 -15.66 -3.00 -6.98
C GLU A 185 -16.41 -2.00 -6.09
N ASP A 186 -17.63 -2.33 -5.64
CA ASP A 186 -18.39 -1.47 -4.72
C ASP A 186 -17.82 -1.47 -3.31
N ILE A 187 -17.27 -2.59 -2.83
CA ILE A 187 -16.53 -2.62 -1.55
C ILE A 187 -15.22 -1.87 -1.67
N MET A 188 -14.45 -2.04 -2.76
CA MET A 188 -13.24 -1.23 -2.96
C MET A 188 -13.60 0.27 -2.99
N ARG A 189 -14.71 0.65 -3.63
CA ARG A 189 -15.17 2.04 -3.71
C ARG A 189 -15.60 2.60 -2.36
N ASP A 190 -16.43 1.89 -1.58
CA ASP A 190 -16.80 2.29 -0.21
C ASP A 190 -15.56 2.50 0.67
N ARG A 191 -14.69 1.49 0.73
CA ARG A 191 -13.56 1.47 1.66
C ARG A 191 -12.47 2.47 1.28
N LEU A 192 -12.27 2.76 -0.02
CA LEU A 192 -11.35 3.80 -0.47
C LEU A 192 -11.93 5.20 -0.27
N ALA A 193 -13.18 5.46 -0.66
CA ALA A 193 -13.83 6.75 -0.45
C ALA A 193 -13.89 7.12 1.05
N ARG A 194 -14.19 6.14 1.92
CA ARG A 194 -14.17 6.32 3.38
C ARG A 194 -12.77 6.45 3.98
N SER A 195 -11.72 6.01 3.28
CA SER A 195 -10.35 6.36 3.68
C SER A 195 -10.06 7.83 3.42
N VAL A 196 -10.52 8.38 2.30
CA VAL A 196 -10.37 9.80 1.96
C VAL A 196 -11.21 10.66 2.92
N GLU A 197 -12.51 10.37 3.05
CA GLU A 197 -13.43 11.05 3.99
C GLU A 197 -12.87 11.10 5.42
N ARG A 198 -12.30 9.99 5.90
CA ARG A 198 -11.77 9.88 7.27
C ARG A 198 -10.48 10.69 7.46
N LEU A 199 -9.57 10.69 6.50
CA LEU A 199 -8.32 11.45 6.57
C LEU A 199 -8.57 12.95 6.37
N GLU A 200 -9.39 13.35 5.39
CA GLU A 200 -9.79 14.75 5.23
C GLU A 200 -10.62 15.27 6.41
N GLY A 201 -11.42 14.40 7.05
CA GLY A 201 -12.12 14.70 8.29
C GLY A 201 -11.20 14.99 9.49
N MET A 202 -9.91 14.66 9.38
CA MET A 202 -8.86 15.02 10.36
C MET A 202 -8.20 16.37 10.04
N GLY A 203 -8.45 16.94 8.86
CA GLY A 203 -8.05 18.31 8.50
C GLY A 203 -7.10 18.43 7.31
N VAL A 204 -6.52 17.32 6.84
CA VAL A 204 -5.50 17.26 5.77
C VAL A 204 -6.09 17.06 4.37
N THR A 205 -5.28 17.19 3.31
CA THR A 205 -5.71 16.98 1.91
C THR A 205 -5.14 15.68 1.34
N VAL A 206 -6.01 14.78 0.85
CA VAL A 206 -5.61 13.46 0.30
C VAL A 206 -5.99 13.34 -1.17
N ASP A 207 -5.00 13.49 -2.07
CA ASP A 207 -5.21 13.39 -3.52
C ASP A 207 -4.72 12.07 -4.13
N ASN A 208 -3.69 11.43 -3.53
CA ASN A 208 -3.00 10.27 -4.11
C ASN A 208 -3.05 9.01 -3.26
N PHE A 209 -2.73 7.88 -3.89
CA PHE A 209 -2.90 6.54 -3.32
C PHE A 209 -1.62 5.70 -3.32
N VAL A 210 -1.56 4.74 -2.40
CA VAL A 210 -0.57 3.67 -2.35
C VAL A 210 -1.29 2.35 -2.10
N TYR A 211 -1.14 1.36 -2.99
CA TYR A 211 -1.73 0.03 -2.81
C TYR A 211 -1.07 -0.70 -1.62
N PRO A 212 -1.83 -1.15 -0.60
CA PRO A 212 -1.35 -2.09 0.42
C PRO A 212 -0.64 -3.29 -0.20
N TYR A 213 0.50 -3.67 0.38
CA TYR A 213 1.40 -4.71 -0.16
C TYR A 213 1.88 -4.49 -1.61
N GLY A 214 1.59 -3.34 -2.24
CA GLY A 214 1.66 -3.13 -3.69
C GLY A 214 0.80 -4.12 -4.49
N ALA A 215 -0.38 -4.50 -3.97
CA ALA A 215 -1.29 -5.45 -4.58
C ALA A 215 -2.48 -4.73 -5.24
N HIS A 216 -2.65 -4.94 -6.55
CA HIS A 216 -3.65 -4.28 -7.38
C HIS A 216 -4.18 -5.23 -8.46
N SER A 217 -5.34 -4.90 -9.03
CA SER A 217 -6.07 -5.67 -10.05
C SER A 217 -6.62 -4.73 -11.12
N ALA A 218 -7.03 -5.25 -12.28
CA ALA A 218 -7.67 -4.43 -13.31
C ALA A 218 -8.98 -3.77 -12.83
N ALA A 219 -9.56 -4.28 -11.74
CA ALA A 219 -10.73 -3.74 -11.06
C ALA A 219 -10.38 -2.61 -10.07
N SER A 220 -9.35 -2.81 -9.23
CA SER A 220 -8.88 -1.72 -8.36
C SER A 220 -8.32 -0.55 -9.16
N ASP A 221 -7.63 -0.84 -10.26
CA ASP A 221 -7.13 0.14 -11.23
C ASP A 221 -8.24 1.04 -11.82
N ARG A 222 -9.52 0.62 -11.78
CA ARG A 222 -10.67 1.49 -12.11
C ARG A 222 -11.05 2.35 -10.92
N VAL A 223 -11.37 1.73 -9.79
CA VAL A 223 -11.85 2.42 -8.58
C VAL A 223 -10.84 3.47 -8.09
N THR A 224 -9.54 3.19 -8.14
CA THR A 224 -8.50 4.14 -7.76
C THR A 224 -8.42 5.34 -8.72
N ARG A 225 -8.75 5.17 -10.02
CA ARG A 225 -8.88 6.27 -11.00
C ARG A 225 -10.16 7.10 -10.83
N GLU A 226 -11.13 6.62 -10.07
CA GLU A 226 -12.37 7.37 -9.75
C GLU A 226 -12.20 8.27 -8.51
N LEU A 227 -11.17 8.03 -7.68
CA LEU A 227 -11.04 8.59 -6.32
C LEU A 227 -9.72 9.33 -6.05
N PHE A 228 -8.68 9.12 -6.86
CA PHE A 228 -7.33 9.67 -6.63
C PHE A 228 -6.71 10.15 -7.95
N ASP A 229 -5.76 11.08 -7.88
CA ASP A 229 -5.02 11.61 -9.04
C ASP A 229 -3.85 10.70 -9.47
N ALA A 230 -3.24 9.95 -8.55
CA ALA A 230 -2.11 9.05 -8.83
C ALA A 230 -1.95 7.86 -7.88
N VAL A 231 -1.08 6.92 -8.27
CA VAL A 231 -0.69 5.72 -7.50
C VAL A 231 0.84 5.60 -7.46
N ALA A 232 1.48 5.83 -6.31
CA ALA A 232 2.94 5.86 -6.21
C ALA A 232 3.64 4.49 -6.35
N ASN A 233 2.92 3.38 -6.26
CA ASN A 233 3.51 2.03 -6.14
C ASN A 233 2.91 0.94 -7.03
N TRP A 234 2.21 1.30 -8.13
CA TRP A 234 1.64 0.35 -9.09
C TRP A 234 2.69 -0.67 -9.59
N GLY A 235 3.93 -0.21 -9.83
CA GLY A 235 5.08 -1.09 -10.07
C GLY A 235 5.99 -1.25 -8.85
N LYS A 236 6.25 -2.50 -8.44
CA LYS A 236 7.22 -2.84 -7.36
C LYS A 236 8.69 -2.78 -7.76
N GLU A 237 8.99 -2.75 -9.07
CA GLU A 237 10.37 -2.86 -9.57
C GLU A 237 10.87 -1.59 -10.26
N GLY A 238 12.09 -1.20 -9.90
CA GLY A 238 12.94 -0.26 -10.63
C GLY A 238 12.76 1.21 -10.28
N GLY A 239 11.63 1.60 -9.66
CA GLY A 239 11.32 2.91 -9.04
C GLY A 239 11.41 4.18 -9.87
N ARG A 240 11.87 4.08 -11.12
CA ARG A 240 12.09 5.21 -12.02
C ARG A 240 10.99 5.24 -13.06
N ASN A 241 10.45 6.44 -13.24
CA ASN A 241 9.37 6.78 -14.15
C ASN A 241 9.90 7.86 -15.10
N PRO A 242 9.29 8.08 -16.28
CA PRO A 242 9.48 9.34 -16.98
C PRO A 242 9.25 10.51 -16.00
N GLY A 243 9.95 11.64 -16.17
CA GLY A 243 9.45 12.91 -15.62
C GLY A 243 8.19 13.29 -16.40
N GLN A 244 8.36 14.18 -17.38
CA GLN A 244 7.25 14.59 -18.23
C GLN A 244 6.54 13.41 -18.91
N GLY A 245 5.22 13.34 -18.71
CA GLY A 245 4.33 12.40 -19.41
C GLY A 245 4.28 10.98 -18.83
N ALA A 246 4.66 10.79 -17.56
CA ALA A 246 4.33 9.56 -16.84
C ALA A 246 2.80 9.34 -16.75
N ASP A 247 2.36 8.08 -16.78
CA ASP A 247 0.99 7.70 -16.41
C ASP A 247 0.91 7.68 -14.88
N PRO A 248 0.18 8.60 -14.22
CA PRO A 248 0.16 8.73 -12.76
C PRO A 248 -0.41 7.49 -12.07
N TYR A 249 -1.15 6.66 -12.78
CA TYR A 249 -1.71 5.40 -12.28
C TYR A 249 -0.84 4.18 -12.60
N ARG A 250 0.39 4.38 -13.10
CA ARG A 250 1.37 3.32 -13.38
C ARG A 250 2.78 3.63 -12.87
N LEU A 251 2.89 4.55 -11.92
CA LEU A 251 4.15 4.90 -11.30
C LEU A 251 4.72 3.70 -10.53
N ARG A 252 6.04 3.64 -10.49
CA ARG A 252 6.81 2.58 -9.84
C ARG A 252 7.61 3.17 -8.72
N ARG A 253 7.77 2.41 -7.64
CA ARG A 253 8.71 2.73 -6.56
C ARG A 253 9.82 1.69 -6.44
N GLN A 254 10.89 2.09 -5.77
CA GLN A 254 11.97 1.22 -5.33
C GLN A 254 11.99 1.27 -3.80
N GLN A 255 11.91 0.12 -3.13
CA GLN A 255 12.08 0.09 -1.67
C GLN A 255 13.52 0.50 -1.31
N PHE A 256 13.67 1.35 -0.29
CA PHE A 256 14.96 1.91 0.12
C PHE A 256 15.36 1.57 1.57
N ASP A 257 14.66 0.65 2.23
CA ASP A 257 15.06 0.03 3.50
C ASP A 257 16.33 -0.86 3.38
N GLY A 258 16.82 -1.35 4.52
CA GLY A 258 18.07 -2.08 4.63
C GLY A 258 18.03 -3.56 4.23
N ARG A 259 16.85 -4.18 4.14
CA ARG A 259 16.65 -5.55 3.66
C ARG A 259 16.58 -5.58 2.13
N GLU A 260 15.89 -4.63 1.51
CA GLU A 260 15.64 -4.62 0.06
C GLU A 260 16.70 -3.87 -0.75
N ALA A 261 17.51 -2.98 -0.16
CA ALA A 261 18.54 -2.24 -0.91
C ALA A 261 19.84 -1.96 -0.12
N SER A 262 20.99 -2.08 -0.79
CA SER A 262 22.25 -1.49 -0.33
C SER A 262 22.36 0.00 -0.69
N PHE A 263 23.22 0.74 0.01
CA PHE A 263 23.56 2.12 -0.38
C PHE A 263 24.22 2.23 -1.76
N GLU A 264 24.81 1.15 -2.29
CA GLU A 264 25.36 1.14 -3.65
C GLU A 264 24.23 1.03 -4.70
N GLU A 265 23.18 0.26 -4.40
CA GLU A 265 22.00 0.15 -5.25
C GLU A 265 21.18 1.44 -5.25
N ILE A 266 21.01 2.07 -4.08
CA ILE A 266 20.44 3.41 -3.97
C ILE A 266 21.31 4.44 -4.73
N ALA A 267 22.64 4.37 -4.62
CA ALA A 267 23.53 5.25 -5.38
C ALA A 267 23.29 5.08 -6.89
N ARG A 268 23.43 3.85 -7.41
CA ARG A 268 23.21 3.52 -8.83
C ARG A 268 21.79 3.84 -9.30
N TYR A 269 20.79 3.79 -8.42
CA TYR A 269 19.43 4.21 -8.71
C TYR A 269 19.35 5.73 -8.91
N LEU A 270 19.83 6.51 -7.93
CA LEU A 270 19.81 7.98 -7.97
C LEU A 270 20.70 8.55 -9.09
N ASP A 271 21.80 7.87 -9.43
CA ASP A 271 22.64 8.19 -10.60
C ASP A 271 21.78 8.19 -11.87
N ARG A 272 21.00 7.13 -12.10
CA ARG A 272 20.12 7.05 -13.29
C ARG A 272 18.99 8.06 -13.28
N VAL A 273 18.39 8.36 -12.11
CA VAL A 273 17.36 9.41 -12.02
C VAL A 273 17.91 10.75 -12.52
N ALA A 274 19.14 11.09 -12.10
CA ALA A 274 19.81 12.33 -12.48
C ALA A 274 20.34 12.31 -13.93
N GLU A 275 20.78 11.16 -14.44
CA GLU A 275 21.30 11.00 -15.81
C GLU A 275 20.22 11.09 -16.90
N ASN A 276 18.96 10.84 -16.56
CA ASN A 276 17.86 10.65 -17.52
C ASN A 276 16.67 11.62 -17.31
N ASP A 277 16.77 12.56 -16.36
CA ASP A 277 15.69 13.45 -15.93
C ASP A 277 14.37 12.70 -15.62
N GLU A 278 14.50 11.59 -14.91
CA GLU A 278 13.39 10.71 -14.50
C GLU A 278 12.72 11.20 -13.21
N LEU A 279 11.47 10.78 -12.98
CA LEU A 279 10.81 10.86 -11.67
C LEU A 279 11.10 9.56 -10.89
N GLY A 280 11.95 9.66 -9.88
CA GLY A 280 12.23 8.57 -8.94
C GLY A 280 11.26 8.57 -7.76
N ILE A 281 10.76 7.39 -7.38
CA ILE A 281 9.98 7.20 -6.13
C ILE A 281 10.68 6.16 -5.25
N LEU A 282 11.03 6.55 -4.02
CA LEU A 282 11.60 5.67 -2.99
C LEU A 282 10.58 5.37 -1.90
N GLY A 283 10.31 4.09 -1.67
CA GLY A 283 9.37 3.60 -0.65
C GLY A 283 10.06 3.03 0.58
N GLY A 284 9.41 3.13 1.73
CA GLY A 284 9.85 2.49 2.97
C GLY A 284 8.77 2.48 4.03
N HIS A 285 9.03 1.84 5.18
CA HIS A 285 8.16 1.87 6.34
C HIS A 285 9.07 2.19 7.54
N THR A 286 8.81 3.30 8.23
CA THR A 286 9.77 3.90 9.18
C THR A 286 9.91 3.11 10.48
N PHE A 287 8.88 2.34 10.84
CA PHE A 287 8.84 1.52 12.06
C PHE A 287 9.86 0.37 12.08
N TYR A 288 10.39 -0.07 10.93
CA TYR A 288 11.41 -1.11 10.89
C TYR A 288 12.83 -0.59 11.21
N ASP A 289 13.59 -1.36 11.99
CA ASP A 289 14.99 -1.09 12.37
C ASP A 289 15.96 -0.93 11.19
N ASP A 290 15.61 -1.43 10.01
CA ASP A 290 16.44 -1.36 8.80
C ASP A 290 16.20 -0.08 7.96
N LEU A 291 15.24 0.77 8.35
CA LEU A 291 15.07 2.14 7.88
C LEU A 291 15.33 3.20 8.98
N PRO A 292 16.52 3.21 9.61
CA PRO A 292 16.83 4.16 10.69
C PRO A 292 17.01 5.58 10.14
N ALA A 293 16.81 6.59 10.98
CA ALA A 293 17.01 8.02 10.66
C ALA A 293 18.38 8.36 10.02
N SER A 294 19.43 7.59 10.32
CA SER A 294 20.76 7.73 9.69
C SER A 294 20.78 7.32 8.20
N ARG A 295 19.90 6.38 7.81
CA ARG A 295 19.72 5.89 6.44
C ARG A 295 18.87 6.84 5.61
N ILE A 296 17.79 7.39 6.18
CA ILE A 296 16.98 8.46 5.59
C ILE A 296 17.87 9.66 5.25
N ARG A 297 18.53 10.23 6.27
CA ARG A 297 19.46 11.39 6.14
C ARG A 297 20.52 11.17 5.07
N LYS A 298 21.13 9.97 5.05
CA LYS A 298 22.17 9.63 4.06
C LYS A 298 21.62 9.51 2.64
N THR A 299 20.38 9.02 2.47
CA THR A 299 19.73 8.88 1.16
C THR A 299 19.37 10.26 0.60
N ILE A 300 18.79 11.15 1.41
CA ILE A 300 18.55 12.56 1.06
C ILE A 300 19.85 13.26 0.63
N ARG A 301 20.92 13.16 1.43
CA ARG A 301 22.25 13.73 1.09
C ARG A 301 22.84 13.13 -0.19
N MET A 302 22.56 11.87 -0.50
CA MET A 302 22.97 11.22 -1.75
C MET A 302 22.19 11.72 -2.96
N ALA A 303 20.91 12.08 -2.80
CA ALA A 303 20.10 12.67 -3.87
C ALA A 303 20.50 14.13 -4.15
N LYS A 304 20.58 14.96 -3.10
CA LYS A 304 21.04 16.36 -3.20
C LYS A 304 22.41 16.49 -3.84
N LYS A 305 23.35 15.59 -3.54
CA LYS A 305 24.70 15.57 -4.15
C LYS A 305 24.66 15.40 -5.68
N ARG A 306 23.58 14.87 -6.25
CA ARG A 306 23.36 14.70 -7.69
C ARG A 306 22.58 15.85 -8.34
N GLY A 307 22.15 16.83 -7.55
CA GLY A 307 21.30 17.93 -8.02
C GLY A 307 19.83 17.55 -8.20
N LEU A 308 19.40 16.37 -7.72
CA LEU A 308 17.99 15.96 -7.75
C LEU A 308 17.15 16.88 -6.85
N GLU A 309 16.03 17.34 -7.39
CA GLU A 309 14.99 18.02 -6.61
C GLU A 309 14.23 16.99 -5.78
N ILE A 310 13.96 17.28 -4.50
CA ILE A 310 13.19 16.39 -3.62
C ILE A 310 11.85 17.05 -3.35
N VAL A 311 10.76 16.35 -3.69
CA VAL A 311 9.40 16.87 -3.77
C VAL A 311 8.38 15.85 -3.27
N THR A 312 7.16 16.29 -2.98
CA THR A 312 5.97 15.44 -2.89
C THR A 312 5.56 14.88 -4.26
N LEU A 313 4.65 13.90 -4.30
CA LEU A 313 4.10 13.41 -5.56
C LEU A 313 3.16 14.45 -6.20
N ARG A 314 2.36 15.13 -5.39
CA ARG A 314 1.53 16.29 -5.76
C ARG A 314 2.34 17.33 -6.54
N GLU A 315 3.44 17.83 -5.97
CA GLU A 315 4.32 18.82 -6.62
C GLU A 315 4.98 18.29 -7.90
N ALA A 316 5.35 17.01 -7.97
CA ALA A 316 5.89 16.41 -9.18
C ALA A 316 4.86 16.44 -10.33
N LEU A 317 3.63 15.99 -10.04
CA LEU A 317 2.55 15.91 -11.03
C LEU A 317 2.03 17.30 -11.45
N GLU A 318 2.03 18.27 -10.53
CA GLU A 318 1.72 19.67 -10.86
C GLU A 318 2.80 20.29 -11.76
N ALA A 319 4.09 20.01 -11.52
CA ALA A 319 5.19 20.49 -12.36
C ALA A 319 5.19 19.90 -13.77
N ASP A 320 4.84 18.62 -13.93
CA ASP A 320 4.73 17.96 -15.24
C ASP A 320 3.44 18.33 -16.00
N GLY A 321 2.50 19.04 -15.37
CA GLY A 321 1.17 19.35 -15.92
C GLY A 321 0.26 18.11 -16.06
N THR A 322 0.65 16.99 -15.46
CA THR A 322 -0.13 15.73 -15.42
C THR A 322 -1.19 15.75 -14.32
N ALA A 323 -1.01 16.56 -13.28
CA ALA A 323 -2.09 16.99 -12.40
C ALA A 323 -3.07 17.82 -13.24
N SER A 324 -4.03 17.12 -13.85
CA SER A 324 -5.17 17.74 -14.49
C SER A 324 -5.83 18.68 -13.49
N GLY A 325 -6.31 19.83 -13.94
CA GLY A 325 -7.11 20.75 -13.12
C GLY A 325 -8.48 20.16 -12.82
N GLY A 326 -8.51 19.03 -12.12
CA GLY A 326 -9.68 18.26 -11.73
C GLY A 326 -10.57 19.13 -10.88
N SER A 327 -11.54 19.77 -11.52
CA SER A 327 -12.72 20.25 -10.83
C SER A 327 -13.25 19.04 -10.08
N SER A 328 -13.12 19.05 -8.75
CA SER A 328 -13.52 17.93 -7.91
C SER A 328 -15.00 17.69 -8.15
N GLY A 329 -15.25 16.70 -9.00
CA GLY A 329 -16.56 16.23 -9.38
C GLY A 329 -17.13 15.52 -8.18
N ALA A 330 -17.56 16.31 -7.19
CA ALA A 330 -18.37 15.89 -6.07
C ALA A 330 -19.68 15.36 -6.65
N THR A 331 -19.60 14.12 -7.12
CA THR A 331 -20.72 13.27 -7.48
C THR A 331 -21.49 13.16 -6.19
N SER A 332 -22.50 14.01 -6.05
CA SER A 332 -23.31 14.08 -4.86
C SER A 332 -24.03 12.74 -4.76
N THR A 333 -23.47 11.84 -3.95
CA THR A 333 -24.01 10.50 -3.69
C THR A 333 -25.50 10.68 -3.45
N PRO A 334 -26.37 10.14 -4.34
CA PRO A 334 -27.78 10.47 -4.30
C PRO A 334 -28.31 10.03 -2.94
N THR A 335 -28.74 11.01 -2.13
CA THR A 335 -29.25 10.74 -0.79
C THR A 335 -30.31 9.66 -0.92
N PRO A 336 -30.16 8.50 -0.24
CA PRO A 336 -31.06 7.38 -0.43
C PRO A 336 -32.48 7.87 -0.14
N THR A 337 -33.33 7.85 -1.17
CA THR A 337 -34.72 8.27 -1.03
C THR A 337 -35.33 7.38 0.05
N PRO A 338 -35.94 7.93 1.11
CA PRO A 338 -36.40 7.13 2.23
C PRO A 338 -37.48 6.17 1.74
N THR A 339 -37.13 4.88 1.67
CA THR A 339 -38.07 3.80 1.35
C THR A 339 -39.23 3.89 2.33
N ALA A 340 -40.43 4.14 1.81
CA ALA A 340 -41.60 4.33 2.66
C ALA A 340 -41.86 3.08 3.50
N THR A 341 -41.75 3.22 4.82
CA THR A 341 -42.08 2.16 5.78
C THR A 341 -43.50 1.66 5.51
N PRO A 342 -43.71 0.36 5.25
CA PRO A 342 -45.05 -0.16 5.00
C PRO A 342 -45.92 0.05 6.24
N THR A 343 -46.97 0.86 6.11
CA THR A 343 -47.92 1.14 7.19
C THR A 343 -48.64 -0.16 7.55
N GLN A 344 -48.34 -0.71 8.73
CA GLN A 344 -49.09 -1.85 9.25
C GLN A 344 -50.53 -1.41 9.52
N THR A 345 -51.48 -2.01 8.81
CA THR A 345 -52.91 -1.78 9.04
C THR A 345 -53.35 -2.60 10.25
N SER A 346 -53.30 -2.01 11.44
CA SER A 346 -53.89 -2.60 12.64
C SER A 346 -55.42 -2.70 12.45
N THR A 347 -55.92 -3.92 12.39
CA THR A 347 -57.38 -4.16 12.39
C THR A 347 -57.88 -4.09 13.83
N ALA A 348 -58.67 -3.07 14.14
CA ALA A 348 -59.30 -2.94 15.45
C ALA A 348 -60.45 -3.95 15.60
N THR A 349 -60.42 -4.71 16.68
CA THR A 349 -61.59 -5.44 17.21
C THR A 349 -62.16 -4.59 18.36
N PRO A 350 -63.48 -4.37 18.44
CA PRO A 350 -64.07 -3.52 19.48
C PRO A 350 -64.04 -4.19 20.86
N ASP A 351 -64.05 -3.36 21.90
CA ASP A 351 -63.99 -3.75 23.30
C ASP A 351 -65.28 -4.43 23.81
N GLU A 352 -65.15 -5.29 24.82
CA GLU A 352 -66.19 -5.54 25.82
C GLU A 352 -65.77 -4.93 27.16
N VAL A 353 -66.75 -4.60 28.00
CA VAL A 353 -66.65 -3.70 29.15
C VAL A 353 -66.69 -4.49 30.46
N GLU A 354 -65.94 -4.04 31.49
CA GLU A 354 -66.37 -4.12 32.90
C GLU A 354 -65.60 -3.08 33.77
N ASP A 355 -66.16 -2.74 34.94
CA ASP A 355 -65.95 -1.45 35.67
C ASP A 355 -65.17 -1.59 37.03
N GLU A 356 -65.39 -0.63 37.96
CA GLU A 356 -64.85 -0.44 39.34
C GLU A 356 -63.49 0.31 39.41
N GLU A 357 -63.30 1.49 40.06
CA GLU A 357 -63.64 2.00 41.43
C GLU A 357 -62.86 1.27 42.56
N GLU A 358 -62.36 1.84 43.67
CA GLU A 358 -62.24 3.19 44.28
C GLU A 358 -60.70 3.53 44.43
N ASP A 359 -60.10 4.58 45.03
CA ASP A 359 -60.44 5.80 45.79
C ASP A 359 -59.31 6.86 45.54
N ALA A 360 -59.44 8.08 46.06
CA ALA A 360 -58.48 9.18 46.00
C ALA A 360 -57.34 9.08 47.05
N SER A 361 -56.35 10.01 46.98
CA SER A 361 -56.13 10.99 48.07
C SER A 361 -55.01 11.99 47.76
N SER A 362 -55.03 13.12 48.48
CA SER A 362 -54.23 14.32 48.31
C SER A 362 -52.80 14.27 48.90
N GLY A 363 -51.92 15.17 48.42
CA GLY A 363 -51.54 16.28 49.31
C GLY A 363 -50.06 16.61 49.58
N THR A 364 -49.71 17.85 49.21
CA THR A 364 -49.01 18.83 50.08
C THR A 364 -47.46 18.88 50.15
N THR A 365 -46.97 20.05 49.73
CA THR A 365 -45.62 20.64 49.82
C THR A 365 -45.05 20.86 51.23
N ARG A 366 -43.75 20.59 51.45
CA ARG A 366 -42.70 21.40 52.16
C ARG A 366 -41.39 20.56 52.25
N GLN A 367 -40.13 21.02 52.24
CA GLN A 367 -39.40 22.32 52.34
C GLN A 367 -38.51 22.38 53.60
N SER A 368 -37.20 22.61 53.43
CA SER A 368 -36.12 22.70 54.46
C SER A 368 -35.83 21.39 55.23
N SER A 369 -34.68 21.15 55.88
CA SER A 369 -33.38 21.87 56.05
C SER A 369 -32.25 20.81 55.94
N GLY A 370 -30.93 21.04 55.82
CA GLY A 370 -30.03 21.99 56.47
C GLY A 370 -29.25 21.30 57.60
N GLY A 371 -27.96 20.99 57.41
CA GLY A 371 -27.15 20.28 58.41
C GLY A 371 -25.67 20.12 58.04
N SER A 372 -24.80 20.94 58.65
CA SER A 372 -23.33 20.82 58.54
C SER A 372 -22.76 19.99 59.70
N GLY A 373 -21.70 19.21 59.47
CA GLY A 373 -21.05 18.43 60.54
C GLY A 373 -19.60 18.06 60.20
N SER A 374 -18.64 18.74 60.83
CA SER A 374 -17.20 18.49 60.67
C SER A 374 -16.57 18.07 62.00
N SER A 375 -15.73 17.04 62.02
CA SER A 375 -14.62 16.92 62.99
C SER A 375 -13.68 15.73 62.73
N SER A 376 -12.49 15.82 63.35
CA SER A 376 -11.47 14.79 63.58
C SER A 376 -12.01 13.41 64.02
N GLY A 377 -11.31 12.29 63.84
CA GLY A 377 -9.89 12.08 63.47
C GLY A 377 -9.19 11.19 64.51
N GLY A 378 -8.22 10.35 64.11
CA GLY A 378 -7.55 9.42 65.04
C GLY A 378 -6.36 8.68 64.41
N SER A 379 -5.22 8.69 65.10
CA SER A 379 -3.94 8.11 64.65
C SER A 379 -3.72 6.70 65.20
N GLY A 380 -3.02 5.82 64.47
CA GLY A 380 -2.67 4.48 64.94
C GLY A 380 -1.51 3.84 64.15
N SER A 381 -0.30 3.92 64.68
CA SER A 381 0.91 3.22 64.21
C SER A 381 0.99 1.80 64.83
N SER A 382 1.95 0.90 64.59
CA SER A 382 3.29 0.96 63.98
C SER A 382 3.83 -0.46 63.63
N SER A 383 5.06 -0.52 63.07
CA SER A 383 5.97 -1.69 62.97
C SER A 383 5.61 -2.79 61.94
N GLY A 384 6.59 -3.47 61.33
CA GLY A 384 8.05 -3.24 61.34
C GLY A 384 8.82 -4.35 60.61
N GLY A 385 10.02 -4.06 60.08
CA GLY A 385 10.85 -5.06 59.40
C GLY A 385 12.13 -4.47 58.79
N SER A 386 13.28 -4.72 59.40
CA SER A 386 14.59 -4.20 58.97
C SER A 386 15.39 -5.24 58.18
N GLY A 387 16.13 -4.81 57.15
CA GLY A 387 17.08 -5.67 56.43
C GLY A 387 18.10 -4.83 55.65
N SER A 388 19.37 -4.89 56.02
CA SER A 388 20.44 -4.03 55.46
C SER A 388 21.59 -4.83 54.87
N SER A 389 22.37 -4.15 54.02
CA SER A 389 23.84 -4.23 53.85
C SER A 389 24.43 -4.82 52.55
N SER A 390 25.28 -3.97 51.95
CA SER A 390 26.57 -4.24 51.29
C SER A 390 26.73 -5.34 50.23
N GLY A 391 27.22 -4.93 49.05
CA GLY A 391 27.76 -5.84 48.02
C GLY A 391 28.39 -5.09 46.85
N GLY A 392 29.55 -4.46 47.05
CA GLY A 392 30.26 -3.71 46.00
C GLY A 392 31.45 -4.46 45.43
N SER A 393 31.59 -4.50 44.10
CA SER A 393 32.86 -4.78 43.40
C SER A 393 32.76 -4.32 41.94
N GLY A 394 33.70 -3.48 41.51
CA GLY A 394 33.94 -3.22 40.10
C GLY A 394 35.22 -3.92 39.66
N SER A 395 35.37 -4.15 38.35
CA SER A 395 36.70 -4.38 37.76
C SER A 395 36.74 -3.81 36.34
N ASN A 396 37.88 -3.21 36.01
CA ASN A 396 38.13 -2.52 34.75
C ASN A 396 39.33 -3.20 34.08
N THR A 397 39.14 -3.75 32.89
CA THR A 397 40.24 -4.28 32.06
C THR A 397 40.04 -3.88 30.60
N GLY A 398 40.81 -2.87 30.17
CA GLY A 398 41.04 -2.63 28.76
C GLY A 398 42.08 -3.62 28.19
N SER A 399 42.12 -3.74 26.86
CA SER A 399 43.26 -4.32 26.14
C SER A 399 43.43 -3.62 24.81
N SER A 400 44.67 -3.50 24.34
CA SER A 400 45.03 -2.65 23.19
C SER A 400 46.25 -3.19 22.44
N LYS A 401 46.39 -2.79 21.16
CA LYS A 401 47.44 -3.23 20.20
C LYS A 401 47.25 -4.70 19.79
N SER A 402 47.71 -5.18 18.63
CA SER A 402 48.58 -4.65 17.55
C SER A 402 47.97 -5.07 16.19
N SER A 403 48.05 -4.36 15.06
CA SER A 403 49.15 -3.62 14.39
C SER A 403 50.16 -4.49 13.61
N SER A 404 49.70 -5.03 12.46
CA SER A 404 50.54 -5.50 11.34
C SER A 404 49.74 -5.36 10.02
N GLY A 405 50.35 -5.27 8.83
CA GLY A 405 51.79 -5.13 8.56
C GLY A 405 52.20 -5.48 7.12
N GLY A 406 51.92 -4.59 6.16
CA GLY A 406 52.39 -4.71 4.75
C GLY A 406 51.34 -5.26 3.76
N SER A 407 51.58 -5.22 2.44
CA SER A 407 52.73 -4.62 1.73
C SER A 407 52.37 -4.16 0.31
N LYS A 408 53.24 -3.35 -0.29
CA LYS A 408 53.05 -2.71 -1.61
C LYS A 408 53.17 -3.71 -2.77
N ARG A 409 52.41 -3.49 -3.85
CA ARG A 409 52.85 -3.77 -5.23
C ARG A 409 52.20 -2.78 -6.21
N SER A 410 53.01 -2.21 -7.09
CA SER A 410 52.62 -1.19 -8.06
C SER A 410 53.21 -1.53 -9.44
N VAL A 411 52.35 -2.01 -10.36
CA VAL A 411 52.61 -2.19 -11.80
C VAL A 411 51.24 -2.17 -12.49
N GLY A 412 51.05 -1.52 -13.64
CA GLY A 412 51.94 -0.64 -14.40
C GLY A 412 51.15 0.07 -15.52
N SER A 413 51.74 1.07 -16.15
CA SER A 413 51.09 1.87 -17.20
C SER A 413 50.79 1.06 -18.47
N GLY A 414 49.66 1.35 -19.12
CA GLY A 414 49.24 0.75 -20.38
C GLY A 414 48.45 1.74 -21.25
N SER A 415 49.13 2.75 -21.78
CA SER A 415 48.54 3.72 -22.72
C SER A 415 48.20 3.04 -24.05
N GLY A 416 46.94 3.18 -24.49
CA GLY A 416 46.42 2.52 -25.69
C GLY A 416 45.55 3.43 -26.54
N GLU A 417 46.15 4.41 -27.21
CA GLU A 417 45.46 5.22 -28.21
C GLU A 417 44.89 4.36 -29.34
N ARG A 418 43.58 4.46 -29.59
CA ARG A 418 42.96 4.06 -30.85
C ARG A 418 41.87 5.04 -31.25
N SER A 419 42.27 6.05 -32.02
CA SER A 419 41.36 6.91 -32.76
C SER A 419 40.41 6.07 -33.60
N ARG A 420 39.10 6.34 -33.53
CA ARG A 420 38.15 5.94 -34.57
C ARG A 420 37.33 7.13 -35.04
N THR A 421 37.37 7.29 -36.35
CA THR A 421 36.75 8.32 -37.16
C THR A 421 35.25 8.46 -36.93
N THR A 422 34.78 9.70 -36.96
CA THR A 422 33.37 10.04 -37.17
C THR A 422 32.83 9.46 -38.47
N ALA A 423 31.55 9.08 -38.47
CA ALA A 423 30.83 8.60 -39.65
C ALA A 423 29.32 8.94 -39.54
N THR A 424 28.99 10.23 -39.55
CA THR A 424 27.60 10.71 -39.58
C THR A 424 26.91 10.20 -40.84
N SER A 425 25.80 9.48 -40.68
CA SER A 425 25.03 8.89 -41.79
C SER A 425 23.55 9.15 -41.62
N THR A 426 23.09 10.31 -42.09
CA THR A 426 21.67 10.72 -42.07
C THR A 426 20.99 10.32 -43.39
N PRO A 427 20.03 9.38 -43.41
CA PRO A 427 19.22 9.13 -44.60
C PRO A 427 18.07 10.14 -44.68
N THR A 428 18.23 11.19 -45.49
CA THR A 428 17.15 12.10 -45.84
C THR A 428 16.04 11.34 -46.58
N ARG A 429 14.80 11.38 -46.08
CA ARG A 429 13.64 10.81 -46.78
C ARG A 429 12.61 11.89 -47.07
N THR A 430 12.39 12.13 -48.35
CA THR A 430 11.43 13.10 -48.91
C THR A 430 10.67 12.41 -50.04
N THR A 431 9.54 12.98 -50.48
CA THR A 431 8.61 12.45 -51.51
C THR A 431 7.77 11.24 -51.04
N THR A 432 6.48 11.12 -51.36
CA THR A 432 5.53 12.08 -51.97
C THR A 432 4.11 11.74 -51.56
N SER A 433 3.22 12.72 -51.49
CA SER A 433 1.77 12.48 -51.42
C SER A 433 1.22 12.11 -52.81
N ALA A 434 0.27 11.17 -52.86
CA ALA A 434 -0.62 10.96 -54.00
C ALA A 434 -1.95 10.37 -53.51
N GLU A 435 -3.06 11.02 -53.84
CA GLU A 435 -4.42 10.53 -53.58
C GLU A 435 -4.90 9.64 -54.74
N GLY A 436 -5.78 8.68 -54.47
CA GLY A 436 -6.34 7.80 -55.51
C GLY A 436 -7.19 6.67 -54.92
N PRO A 437 -8.53 6.69 -55.04
CA PRO A 437 -9.40 5.76 -54.34
C PRO A 437 -9.90 4.56 -55.16
N ALA A 438 -10.44 3.58 -54.41
CA ALA A 438 -11.45 2.59 -54.80
C ALA A 438 -11.08 1.43 -55.77
N SER A 439 -11.15 0.21 -55.22
CA SER A 439 -11.97 -0.86 -55.79
C SER A 439 -12.34 -1.91 -54.74
N ARG A 440 -13.62 -2.32 -54.65
CA ARG A 440 -14.05 -3.53 -53.94
C ARG A 440 -13.70 -4.76 -54.78
N SER A 441 -13.25 -5.83 -54.14
CA SER A 441 -13.38 -7.20 -54.69
C SER A 441 -13.68 -8.19 -53.56
N THR A 442 -14.80 -8.88 -53.65
CA THR A 442 -15.21 -9.94 -52.70
C THR A 442 -14.70 -11.30 -53.18
N SER A 443 -14.08 -12.09 -52.30
CA SER A 443 -13.67 -13.47 -52.58
C SER A 443 -14.22 -14.44 -51.53
N THR A 444 -15.15 -15.29 -51.95
CA THR A 444 -15.72 -16.38 -51.15
C THR A 444 -14.66 -17.45 -50.82
N PRO A 445 -14.63 -18.02 -49.59
CA PRO A 445 -13.67 -19.07 -49.25
C PRO A 445 -13.96 -20.38 -50.02
N THR A 446 -12.90 -21.08 -50.43
CA THR A 446 -12.96 -22.45 -50.97
C THR A 446 -12.59 -23.45 -49.88
N ALA A 447 -13.40 -24.49 -49.71
CA ALA A 447 -13.15 -25.55 -48.73
C ALA A 447 -12.39 -26.74 -49.35
N THR A 448 -11.38 -27.24 -48.65
CA THR A 448 -10.61 -28.46 -48.96
C THR A 448 -9.78 -28.81 -47.71
N ALA A 449 -9.57 -30.06 -47.28
CA ALA A 449 -10.36 -31.30 -47.33
C ALA A 449 -9.76 -32.23 -46.25
N THR A 450 -10.51 -33.19 -45.72
CA THR A 450 -10.00 -34.10 -44.69
C THR A 450 -9.17 -35.23 -45.28
N GLU A 451 -7.96 -35.45 -44.76
CA GLU A 451 -7.25 -36.73 -44.91
C GLU A 451 -6.96 -37.35 -43.53
N THR A 452 -7.02 -38.68 -43.47
CA THR A 452 -6.83 -39.49 -42.25
C THR A 452 -5.56 -40.33 -42.41
N PRO A 453 -4.69 -40.42 -41.37
CA PRO A 453 -3.38 -41.03 -41.54
C PRO A 453 -3.44 -42.55 -41.73
N THR A 454 -2.64 -43.07 -42.66
CA THR A 454 -2.34 -44.50 -42.79
C THR A 454 -0.96 -44.79 -42.21
N SER A 455 -0.85 -45.83 -41.38
CA SER A 455 0.37 -46.21 -40.67
C SER A 455 1.08 -47.41 -41.31
N SER A 456 2.41 -47.47 -41.17
CA SER A 456 3.21 -48.70 -41.31
C SER A 456 4.58 -48.54 -40.63
N PRO A 457 5.14 -49.59 -39.99
CA PRO A 457 6.38 -49.51 -39.21
C PRO A 457 7.62 -49.94 -40.01
N THR A 458 8.83 -49.53 -39.59
CA THR A 458 10.09 -50.02 -40.18
C THR A 458 11.24 -50.05 -39.16
N THR A 459 11.52 -51.27 -38.66
CA THR A 459 12.79 -51.84 -38.12
C THR A 459 13.71 -51.06 -37.16
N GLU A 460 14.21 -51.81 -36.18
CA GLU A 460 15.33 -51.47 -35.29
C GLU A 460 16.65 -51.25 -36.04
N ALA A 461 17.55 -50.45 -35.44
CA ALA A 461 18.98 -50.45 -35.76
C ALA A 461 19.80 -50.18 -34.48
N THR A 462 20.41 -51.22 -33.91
CA THR A 462 21.20 -51.12 -32.66
C THR A 462 22.55 -50.47 -32.91
N ALA A 463 22.83 -49.33 -32.25
CA ALA A 463 24.11 -48.63 -32.38
C ALA A 463 24.67 -48.20 -31.01
N THR A 464 25.57 -49.02 -30.44
CA THR A 464 26.24 -48.74 -29.16
C THR A 464 27.23 -47.58 -29.29
N ARG A 465 27.10 -46.52 -28.48
CA ARG A 465 28.13 -45.48 -28.31
C ARG A 465 28.34 -45.12 -26.84
N THR A 466 29.60 -45.09 -26.44
CA THR A 466 30.07 -44.78 -25.07
C THR A 466 29.77 -43.31 -24.70
N PRO A 467 29.32 -43.01 -23.47
CA PRO A 467 29.00 -41.64 -23.06
C PRO A 467 30.25 -40.80 -22.76
N THR A 468 30.38 -39.64 -23.38
CA THR A 468 31.28 -38.57 -22.93
C THR A 468 30.53 -37.67 -21.94
N ARG A 469 31.06 -37.52 -20.73
CA ARG A 469 30.42 -36.83 -19.61
C ARG A 469 30.68 -35.32 -19.63
N THR A 470 29.75 -34.54 -20.19
CA THR A 470 29.77 -33.07 -20.09
C THR A 470 28.73 -32.60 -19.06
N HIS A 471 29.20 -31.94 -17.99
CA HIS A 471 28.32 -31.39 -16.96
C HIS A 471 27.70 -30.05 -17.40
N THR A 472 26.47 -30.08 -17.91
CA THR A 472 25.64 -28.87 -18.11
C THR A 472 24.45 -28.92 -17.16
N ARG A 473 24.43 -28.04 -16.15
CA ARG A 473 23.36 -28.01 -15.13
C ARG A 473 22.14 -27.27 -15.66
N ALA A 474 20.97 -27.92 -15.66
CA ALA A 474 19.78 -27.44 -16.34
C ALA A 474 19.13 -26.21 -15.66
N PRO A 475 18.55 -25.25 -16.42
CA PRO A 475 17.93 -24.03 -15.86
C PRO A 475 16.79 -24.27 -14.85
N ALA A 476 16.06 -25.39 -14.98
CA ALA A 476 14.88 -25.70 -14.18
C ALA A 476 15.16 -25.78 -12.66
N GLU A 477 16.38 -26.15 -12.25
CA GLU A 477 16.75 -26.18 -10.82
C GLU A 477 16.89 -24.78 -10.21
N ARG A 478 17.21 -23.77 -11.03
CA ARG A 478 17.30 -22.36 -10.57
C ARG A 478 15.91 -21.80 -10.31
N ALA A 479 14.97 -22.00 -11.24
CA ALA A 479 13.58 -21.55 -11.11
C ALA A 479 12.92 -22.11 -9.83
N ARG A 480 13.02 -23.42 -9.59
CA ARG A 480 12.45 -24.06 -8.38
C ARG A 480 13.02 -23.50 -7.08
N ARG A 481 14.32 -23.18 -7.03
CA ARG A 481 14.95 -22.54 -5.85
C ARG A 481 14.41 -21.12 -5.63
N THR A 482 14.29 -20.31 -6.68
CA THR A 482 13.70 -18.96 -6.57
C THR A 482 12.26 -19.01 -6.07
N THR A 483 11.43 -19.93 -6.57
CA THR A 483 10.05 -20.10 -6.08
C THR A 483 10.03 -20.49 -4.60
N GLN A 484 10.82 -21.48 -4.17
CA GLN A 484 10.91 -21.88 -2.75
C GLN A 484 11.41 -20.74 -1.85
N GLN A 485 12.43 -19.98 -2.27
CA GLN A 485 12.92 -18.83 -1.51
C GLN A 485 11.85 -17.73 -1.39
N SER A 486 11.05 -17.48 -2.44
CA SER A 486 9.95 -16.52 -2.38
C SER A 486 8.76 -16.97 -1.51
N ARG A 487 8.58 -18.28 -1.29
CA ARG A 487 7.61 -18.83 -0.33
C ARG A 487 8.16 -18.79 1.11
N ALA A 488 9.46 -19.02 1.30
CA ALA A 488 10.11 -18.95 2.60
C ALA A 488 10.24 -17.51 3.14
N LYS A 489 10.46 -16.51 2.25
CA LYS A 489 10.41 -15.08 2.62
C LYS A 489 8.99 -14.69 3.06
N ARG A 490 7.98 -15.00 2.22
CA ARG A 490 6.57 -14.67 2.49
C ARG A 490 5.95 -15.33 3.72
N ARG A 491 6.43 -16.50 4.17
CA ARG A 491 5.97 -17.06 5.45
C ARG A 491 6.31 -16.14 6.62
N ARG A 492 7.56 -15.70 6.75
CA ARG A 492 7.96 -14.77 7.83
C ARG A 492 7.20 -13.44 7.78
N GLU A 493 7.00 -12.91 6.58
CA GLU A 493 6.22 -11.68 6.36
C GLU A 493 4.73 -11.84 6.72
N GLY A 494 4.22 -13.07 6.75
CA GLY A 494 2.91 -13.41 7.31
C GLY A 494 2.96 -13.62 8.82
N ASP A 495 3.91 -14.44 9.30
CA ASP A 495 4.07 -14.80 10.71
C ASP A 495 4.19 -13.53 11.61
N ASP A 496 5.06 -12.58 11.23
CA ASP A 496 5.26 -11.30 11.93
C ASP A 496 3.99 -10.40 11.90
N LEU A 497 3.10 -10.59 10.92
CA LEU A 497 1.85 -9.83 10.77
C LEU A 497 0.67 -10.50 11.52
N PHE A 498 0.70 -11.82 11.71
CA PHE A 498 -0.33 -12.53 12.45
C PHE A 498 -0.28 -12.24 13.95
N GLU A 499 0.92 -12.16 14.56
CA GLU A 499 1.04 -11.74 15.97
C GLU A 499 0.41 -10.35 16.21
N PHE A 500 0.57 -9.43 15.25
CA PHE A 500 -0.03 -8.08 15.30
C PHE A 500 -1.57 -8.09 15.11
N VAL A 501 -2.12 -9.00 14.30
CA VAL A 501 -3.57 -9.12 14.09
C VAL A 501 -4.25 -9.81 15.28
N ASP A 502 -3.60 -10.79 15.91
CA ASP A 502 -4.10 -11.44 17.13
C ASP A 502 -4.17 -10.46 18.31
N ASP A 503 -3.19 -9.55 18.44
CA ASP A 503 -3.22 -8.51 19.50
C ASP A 503 -4.33 -7.47 19.27
N ILE A 504 -4.66 -7.15 18.01
CA ILE A 504 -5.86 -6.38 17.65
C ILE A 504 -7.15 -7.14 18.03
N GLY A 505 -7.21 -8.45 17.79
CA GLY A 505 -8.32 -9.30 18.22
C GLY A 505 -8.51 -9.31 19.74
N ALA A 506 -7.42 -9.49 20.48
CA ALA A 506 -7.40 -9.47 21.94
C ALA A 506 -7.78 -8.08 22.51
N PHE A 507 -7.37 -6.99 21.86
CA PHE A 507 -7.79 -5.64 22.22
C PHE A 507 -9.30 -5.44 22.09
N PHE A 508 -9.90 -5.84 20.97
CA PHE A 508 -11.36 -5.72 20.77
C PHE A 508 -12.18 -6.64 21.69
N ALA A 509 -11.70 -7.85 21.99
CA ALA A 509 -12.34 -8.74 22.97
C ALA A 509 -12.41 -8.06 24.36
N ARG A 510 -11.27 -7.52 24.84
CA ARG A 510 -11.20 -6.78 26.12
C ARG A 510 -12.09 -5.54 26.14
N LEU A 511 -12.22 -4.83 25.02
CA LEU A 511 -13.08 -3.64 24.90
C LEU A 511 -14.58 -4.00 24.97
N LEU A 512 -14.95 -5.22 24.55
CA LEU A 512 -16.33 -5.72 24.56
C LEU A 512 -16.69 -6.56 25.81
N GLY A 513 -15.70 -6.87 26.66
CA GLY A 513 -15.91 -7.68 27.87
C GLY A 513 -16.04 -9.18 27.61
N LEU A 514 -15.37 -9.68 26.55
CA LEU A 514 -15.30 -11.08 26.14
C LEU A 514 -14.01 -11.76 26.61
#